data_AF-A0A2T7DEE6-F1
#
_entry.id   AF-A0A2T7DEE6-F1
#
_cell.length_a   1.000
_cell.length_b   1.000
_cell.length_c   1.000
_cell.angle_alpha   90.00
_cell.angle_beta   90.00
_cell.angle_gamma   90.00
#
_symmetry.space_group_name_H-M   'P 1'
#
loop_
_entity.id
_entity.type
_entity.pdbx_description
1 polymer ?
#
loop_
_entity_poly.entity_id
_entity_poly.type
_entity_poly.pdbx_seq_one_letter_code
_entity_poly.pdbx_strand_id
1 'polypeptide(L)'
;MKTQVLLLAVAVLAVLAALPLAETKRAEAPKASAWPCCDTCGACTRSLPPQCLCADEAPGGCHPACRNCVKSTVDGGSDVFRCADRITNFCKHGCTPAA
;
A
#
# COMPACT_ATOMS: atom_id res chain seq x y z
N MET A 1 9.29 -51.77 -26.85
CA MET A 1 8.73 -50.39 -26.87
C MET A 1 7.89 -50.06 -25.63
N LYS A 2 7.00 -50.94 -25.15
CA LYS A 2 6.07 -50.65 -24.02
C LYS A 2 6.74 -50.48 -22.64
N THR A 3 7.83 -51.20 -22.36
CA THR A 3 8.57 -51.12 -21.08
C THR A 3 9.33 -49.80 -20.91
N GLN A 4 9.89 -49.25 -21.99
CA GLN A 4 10.58 -47.96 -21.98
C GLN A 4 9.63 -46.81 -21.65
N VAL A 5 8.41 -46.85 -22.22
CA VAL A 5 7.37 -45.83 -21.95
C VAL A 5 6.94 -45.86 -20.48
N LEU A 6 6.82 -47.06 -19.89
CA LEU A 6 6.43 -47.22 -18.49
C LEU A 6 7.49 -46.65 -17.54
N LEU A 7 8.77 -46.91 -17.81
CA LEU A 7 9.89 -46.42 -16.99
C LEU A 7 10.00 -44.90 -17.02
N LEU A 8 9.82 -44.28 -18.19
CA LEU A 8 9.83 -42.82 -18.31
C LEU A 8 8.67 -42.18 -17.55
N ALA A 9 7.48 -42.77 -17.61
CA ALA A 9 6.32 -42.27 -16.87
C ALA A 9 6.54 -42.29 -15.35
N VAL A 10 7.12 -43.37 -14.81
CA VAL A 10 7.43 -43.50 -13.38
C VAL A 10 8.50 -42.49 -12.95
N ALA A 11 9.55 -42.30 -13.76
CA ALA A 11 10.61 -41.34 -13.47
C ALA A 11 10.09 -39.89 -13.41
N VAL A 12 9.22 -39.50 -14.34
CA VAL A 12 8.60 -38.16 -14.35
C VAL A 12 7.73 -37.94 -13.11
N LEU A 13 6.95 -38.94 -12.70
CA LEU A 13 6.11 -38.85 -11.51
C LEU A 13 6.94 -38.66 -10.22
N ALA A 14 8.07 -39.37 -10.12
CA ALA A 14 8.97 -39.26 -8.96
C ALA A 14 9.64 -37.88 -8.88
N VAL A 15 10.03 -37.30 -10.01
CA VAL A 15 10.60 -35.94 -10.07
C VAL A 15 9.56 -34.89 -9.68
N LEU A 16 8.31 -35.06 -10.11
CA LEU A 16 7.19 -34.18 -9.74
C LEU A 16 6.90 -34.17 -8.24
N ALA A 17 7.01 -35.33 -7.57
CA ALA A 17 6.77 -35.46 -6.14
C ALA A 17 7.93 -34.93 -5.27
N ALA A 18 9.13 -34.82 -5.82
CA ALA A 18 10.31 -34.34 -5.10
C ALA A 18 10.52 -32.82 -5.20
N LEU A 19 9.71 -32.13 -6.02
CA LEU A 19 9.75 -30.67 -6.10
C LEU A 19 9.29 -30.09 -4.75
N PRO A 20 10.14 -29.34 -4.03
CA PRO A 20 9.68 -28.65 -2.84
C PRO A 20 8.59 -27.68 -3.27
N LEU A 21 7.37 -27.94 -2.79
CA LEU A 21 6.26 -27.00 -2.85
C LEU A 21 6.76 -25.77 -2.08
N ALA A 22 7.29 -24.79 -2.80
CA ALA A 22 7.74 -23.54 -2.22
C ALA A 22 6.51 -22.89 -1.60
N GLU A 23 6.31 -23.13 -0.29
CA GLU A 23 5.41 -22.38 0.56
C GLU A 23 5.83 -20.91 0.41
N THR A 24 5.12 -20.22 -0.47
CA THR A 24 5.12 -18.77 -0.55
C THR A 24 4.59 -18.30 0.79
N LYS A 25 5.50 -18.15 1.77
CA LYS A 25 5.29 -17.26 2.90
C LYS A 25 5.16 -15.88 2.28
N ARG A 26 3.93 -15.49 1.94
CA ARG A 26 3.63 -14.10 1.64
C ARG A 26 4.05 -13.34 2.89
N ALA A 27 5.18 -12.65 2.80
CA ALA A 27 5.50 -11.60 3.74
C ALA A 27 4.25 -10.73 3.80
N GLU A 28 3.59 -10.75 4.95
CA GLU A 28 2.37 -9.99 5.15
C GLU A 28 2.79 -8.53 5.00
N ALA A 29 2.43 -7.92 3.88
CA ALA A 29 2.81 -6.55 3.58
C ALA A 29 2.32 -5.68 4.75
N PRO A 30 3.13 -4.71 5.22
CA PRO A 30 2.72 -3.82 6.28
C PRO A 30 1.33 -3.24 5.93
N LYS A 31 0.35 -3.48 6.81
CA LYS A 31 -1.01 -3.01 6.57
C LYS A 31 -0.96 -1.49 6.51
N ALA A 32 -1.26 -0.92 5.35
CA ALA A 32 -1.41 0.52 5.18
C ALA A 32 -2.38 1.03 6.26
N SER A 33 -2.03 2.13 6.93
CA SER A 33 -2.87 2.72 7.96
C SER A 33 -4.26 3.02 7.41
N ALA A 34 -5.29 2.83 8.24
CA ALA A 34 -6.65 3.21 7.88
C ALA A 34 -6.73 4.72 7.65
N TRP A 35 -7.51 5.15 6.66
CA TRP A 35 -7.83 6.57 6.49
C TRP A 35 -8.70 7.08 7.65
N PRO A 36 -8.52 8.31 8.15
CA PRO A 36 -7.61 9.36 7.67
C PRO A 36 -6.24 9.37 8.37
N CYS A 37 -5.18 8.94 7.70
CA CYS A 37 -3.81 8.99 8.22
C CYS A 37 -3.04 10.21 7.68
N CYS A 38 -2.02 10.69 8.40
CA CYS A 38 -1.15 11.78 7.96
C CYS A 38 0.24 11.70 8.60
N ASP A 39 1.29 11.66 7.79
CA ASP A 39 2.70 11.69 8.23
C ASP A 39 3.19 13.13 8.42
N THR A 40 2.80 14.04 7.52
CA THR A 40 3.20 15.46 7.55
C THR A 40 2.02 16.36 7.90
N CYS A 41 1.97 16.77 9.17
CA CYS A 41 0.87 17.59 9.66
C CYS A 41 0.91 19.05 9.24
N GLY A 42 -0.22 19.54 8.75
CA GLY A 42 -0.45 20.95 8.49
C GLY A 42 -1.07 21.68 9.69
N ALA A 43 -1.75 22.79 9.41
CA ALA A 43 -2.41 23.59 10.43
C ALA A 43 -3.66 22.90 11.00
N CYS A 44 -3.81 22.90 12.32
CA CYS A 44 -5.00 22.43 13.05
C CYS A 44 -5.78 23.59 13.68
N THR A 45 -7.09 23.44 13.82
CA THR A 45 -7.91 24.34 14.64
C THR A 45 -7.61 24.11 16.12
N ARG A 46 -7.91 25.11 16.97
CA ARG A 46 -7.83 25.00 18.44
C ARG A 46 -9.09 24.40 19.09
N SER A 47 -9.97 23.78 18.30
CA SER A 47 -11.17 23.10 18.80
C SER A 47 -10.85 21.73 19.39
N LEU A 48 -11.78 21.16 20.16
CA LEU A 48 -11.71 19.79 20.68
C LEU A 48 -12.95 19.00 20.18
N PRO A 49 -12.80 18.04 19.25
CA PRO A 49 -11.55 17.62 18.61
C PRO A 49 -10.99 18.65 17.60
N PRO A 50 -9.68 18.64 17.34
CA PRO A 50 -9.07 19.50 16.34
C PRO A 50 -9.43 19.02 14.93
N GLN A 51 -9.63 19.98 14.04
CA GLN A 51 -9.75 19.73 12.60
C GLN A 51 -8.44 20.15 11.96
N CYS A 52 -7.76 19.22 11.28
CA CYS A 52 -6.40 19.38 10.79
C CYS A 52 -6.33 19.27 9.26
N LEU A 53 -5.38 19.98 8.67
CA LEU A 53 -4.95 19.78 7.29
C LEU A 53 -3.81 18.75 7.28
N CYS A 54 -3.74 17.94 6.22
CA CYS A 54 -2.59 17.09 5.97
C CYS A 54 -1.76 17.65 4.81
N ALA A 55 -0.45 17.65 4.96
CA ALA A 55 0.49 18.13 3.94
C ALA A 55 1.10 17.00 3.10
N ASP A 56 0.69 15.75 3.33
CA ASP A 56 1.16 14.61 2.55
C ASP A 56 0.78 14.75 1.07
N GLU A 57 1.77 14.46 0.23
CA GLU A 57 1.65 14.48 -1.22
C GLU A 57 1.75 13.05 -1.75
N ALA A 58 0.83 12.67 -2.62
CA ALA A 58 0.79 11.36 -3.25
C ALA A 58 0.80 11.51 -4.78
N PRO A 59 1.61 10.72 -5.52
CA PRO A 59 1.62 10.79 -6.99
C PRO A 59 0.38 10.17 -7.63
N GLY A 60 -0.37 9.32 -6.90
CA GLY A 60 -1.49 8.53 -7.42
C GLY A 60 -2.88 9.18 -7.26
N GLY A 61 -2.96 10.43 -6.81
CA GLY A 61 -4.23 11.06 -6.44
C GLY A 61 -4.52 11.00 -4.93
N CYS A 62 -5.63 11.63 -4.53
CA CYS A 62 -6.08 11.63 -3.14
C CYS A 62 -6.97 10.41 -2.84
N HIS A 63 -7.12 10.10 -1.55
CA HIS A 63 -8.08 9.11 -1.08
C HIS A 63 -9.52 9.50 -1.50
N PRO A 64 -10.41 8.54 -1.87
CA PRO A 64 -11.77 8.85 -2.34
C PRO A 64 -12.65 9.64 -1.37
N ALA A 65 -12.35 9.58 -0.07
CA ALA A 65 -13.05 10.34 0.96
C ALA A 65 -12.61 11.81 1.03
N CYS A 66 -11.51 12.19 0.37
CA CYS A 66 -11.08 13.58 0.25
C CYS A 66 -11.93 14.30 -0.80
N ARG A 67 -12.61 15.37 -0.40
CA ARG A 67 -13.49 16.17 -1.26
C ARG A 67 -12.69 17.18 -2.08
N ASN A 68 -11.70 17.83 -1.48
CA ASN A 68 -10.85 18.80 -2.14
C ASN A 68 -9.46 18.21 -2.41
N CYS A 69 -9.33 17.49 -3.52
CA CYS A 69 -8.03 17.00 -3.98
C CYS A 69 -7.35 18.06 -4.85
N VAL A 70 -6.23 18.59 -4.38
CA VAL A 70 -5.44 19.60 -5.10
C VAL A 70 -4.30 18.92 -5.82
N LYS A 71 -4.17 19.22 -7.12
CA LYS A 71 -3.07 18.80 -7.97
C LYS A 71 -2.04 19.92 -8.07
N SER A 72 -0.77 19.57 -7.88
CA SER A 72 0.38 20.45 -8.12
C SER A 72 1.36 19.74 -9.05
N THR A 73 2.06 20.50 -9.90
CA THR A 73 3.15 19.96 -10.71
C THR A 73 4.46 20.38 -10.07
N VAL A 74 5.29 19.41 -9.68
CA VAL A 74 6.60 19.67 -9.08
C VAL A 74 7.67 19.85 -10.15
N ASP A 75 8.80 20.44 -9.77
CA ASP A 75 9.96 20.57 -10.65
C ASP A 75 10.35 19.20 -11.22
N GLY A 76 10.42 19.11 -12.54
CA GLY A 76 10.56 17.84 -13.26
C GLY A 76 9.29 17.33 -13.95
N GLY A 77 8.17 18.07 -13.83
CA GLY A 77 6.95 17.81 -14.61
C GLY A 77 6.06 16.68 -14.05
N SER A 78 6.42 16.14 -12.88
CA SER A 78 5.62 15.14 -12.18
C SER A 78 4.46 15.80 -11.46
N ASP A 79 3.30 15.15 -11.50
CA ASP A 79 2.12 15.59 -10.78
C ASP A 79 2.07 14.96 -9.38
N VAL A 80 1.77 15.79 -8.39
CA VAL A 80 1.52 15.37 -7.01
C VAL A 80 0.15 15.86 -6.57
N PHE A 81 -0.47 15.09 -5.69
CA PHE A 81 -1.82 15.34 -5.22
C PHE A 81 -1.84 15.41 -3.70
N ARG A 82 -2.57 16.38 -3.17
CA ARG A 82 -2.70 16.61 -1.74
C ARG A 82 -4.15 16.86 -1.37
N CYS A 83 -4.58 16.28 -0.25
CA CYS A 83 -5.90 16.55 0.28
C CYS A 83 -5.93 17.91 0.99
N ALA A 84 -6.76 18.84 0.52
CA ALA A 84 -6.95 20.15 1.13
C ALA A 84 -8.14 20.20 2.10
N ASP A 85 -8.78 19.07 2.37
CA ASP A 85 -9.84 18.98 3.37
C ASP A 85 -9.27 19.15 4.78
N ARG A 86 -10.01 19.89 5.60
CA ARG A 86 -9.76 19.92 7.04
C ARG A 86 -10.55 18.79 7.69
N ILE A 87 -9.86 17.76 8.16
CA ILE A 87 -10.46 16.53 8.70
C ILE A 87 -10.23 16.45 10.21
N THR A 88 -11.25 16.04 10.94
CA THR A 88 -11.18 15.82 12.39
C THR A 88 -10.12 14.77 12.72
N ASN A 89 -9.18 15.11 13.61
CA ASN A 89 -8.09 14.21 14.04
C ASN A 89 -7.22 13.64 12.90
N PHE A 90 -7.12 14.33 11.75
CA PHE A 90 -6.32 13.86 10.60
C PHE A 90 -4.87 13.55 10.98
N CYS A 91 -4.32 14.31 11.92
CA CYS A 91 -2.95 14.23 12.40
C CYS A 91 -2.74 13.26 13.57
N LYS A 92 -3.73 12.43 13.90
CA LYS A 92 -3.65 11.57 15.09
C LYS A 92 -2.83 10.29 14.84
N HIS A 93 -2.71 9.85 13.59
CA HIS A 93 -2.00 8.63 13.22
C HIS A 93 -1.28 8.80 11.89
N GLY A 94 -0.05 8.26 11.81
CA GLY A 94 0.76 8.24 10.60
C GLY A 94 0.25 7.24 9.57
N CYS A 95 0.53 7.52 8.29
CA CYS A 95 0.29 6.60 7.18
C CYS A 95 1.36 5.51 7.11
N THR A 96 2.60 5.85 7.48
CA THR A 96 3.72 4.92 7.46
C THR A 96 3.81 4.17 8.80
N PRO A 97 3.88 2.83 8.80
CA PRO A 97 4.10 2.05 10.02
C PRO A 97 5.40 2.48 10.71
N ALA A 98 5.39 2.50 12.05
CA ALA A 98 6.63 2.67 12.82
C ALA A 98 7.55 1.47 12.56
N ALA A 99 8.84 1.76 12.36
CA ALA A 99 9.89 0.76 12.13
C ALA A 99 10.24 -0.03 13.40
#